data_AF-A0A173Y203-F1
#
_entry.id   AF-A0A173Y203-F1
#
_cell.length_a   1.000
_cell.length_b   1.000
_cell.length_c   1.000
_cell.angle_alpha   90.00
_cell.angle_beta   90.00
_cell.angle_gamma   90.00
#
_symmetry.space_group_name_H-M   'P 1'
#
loop_
_entity.id
_entity.type
_entity.pdbx_description
1 polymer ?
#
loop_
_entity_poly.entity_id
_entity_poly.type
_entity_poly.pdbx_seq_one_letter_code
_entity_poly.pdbx_strand_id
1 'polypeptide(L)'
;MEKCSREKLVDKIVKEYNLTEEDAHNKAVKILERCPEKLRQNVQEWSENRTLTDIYIGKYSLPMILAIWDSKDFLSAWEVMTELAEGEIETAEMRIWNMRR
;
A
#
# COMPACT_ATOMS: atom_id res chain seq x y z
N MET A 1 8.26 6.01 12.39
CA MET A 1 6.95 6.68 12.22
C MET A 1 6.43 7.06 13.59
N GLU A 2 5.84 8.24 13.72
CA GLU A 2 5.26 8.70 14.97
C GLU A 2 3.99 7.92 15.31
N LYS A 3 3.65 7.83 16.61
CA LYS A 3 2.45 7.13 17.10
C LYS A 3 1.17 7.64 16.43
N CYS A 4 1.08 8.94 16.17
CA CYS A 4 -0.03 9.59 15.48
C CYS A 4 -0.21 9.08 14.03
N SER A 5 0.88 8.72 13.34
CA SER A 5 0.80 8.16 11.98
C SER A 5 0.22 6.74 11.95
N ARG A 6 0.45 5.95 13.01
CA ARG A 6 -0.11 4.59 13.11
C ARG A 6 -1.62 4.61 13.35
N GLU A 7 -2.09 5.47 14.25
CA GLU A 7 -3.53 5.59 14.57
C GLU A 7 -4.33 6.00 13.31
N LYS A 8 -3.84 6.99 12.56
CA LYS A 8 -4.42 7.39 11.27
C LYS A 8 -4.46 6.23 10.26
N LEU A 9 -3.41 5.42 10.21
CA LEU A 9 -3.36 4.25 9.32
C LEU A 9 -4.39 3.19 9.73
N VAL A 10 -4.52 2.90 11.03
CA VAL A 10 -5.54 1.97 11.54
C VAL A 10 -6.94 2.48 11.20
N ASP A 11 -7.25 3.74 11.50
CA ASP A 11 -8.55 4.36 11.19
C ASP A 11 -8.86 4.29 9.69
N LYS A 12 -7.85 4.54 8.84
CA LYS A 12 -8.00 4.46 7.39
C LYS A 12 -8.30 3.03 6.94
N ILE A 13 -7.61 2.04 7.49
CA ILE A 13 -7.83 0.62 7.16
C ILE A 13 -9.23 0.16 7.61
N VAL A 14 -9.67 0.52 8.82
CA VAL A 14 -11.03 0.22 9.31
C VAL A 14 -12.07 0.76 8.33
N LYS A 15 -11.94 2.04 7.93
CA LYS A 15 -12.92 2.71 7.07
C LYS A 15 -12.94 2.16 5.64
N GLU A 16 -11.77 1.95 5.04
CA GLU A 16 -11.68 1.57 3.62
C GLU A 16 -11.96 0.09 3.38
N TYR A 17 -11.65 -0.78 4.36
CA TYR A 17 -11.76 -2.23 4.23
C TYR A 17 -12.85 -2.86 5.12
N ASN A 18 -13.58 -2.04 5.89
CA ASN A 18 -14.63 -2.49 6.81
C ASN A 18 -14.15 -3.61 7.76
N LEU A 19 -12.93 -3.44 8.29
CA LEU A 19 -12.30 -4.37 9.22
C LEU A 19 -12.58 -3.98 10.67
N THR A 20 -12.44 -4.94 11.58
CA THR A 20 -12.40 -4.64 13.02
C THR A 20 -11.17 -3.82 13.35
N GLU A 21 -11.21 -3.07 14.46
CA GLU A 21 -10.05 -2.29 14.92
C GLU A 21 -8.84 -3.20 15.20
N GLU A 22 -9.07 -4.39 15.75
CA GLU A 22 -8.02 -5.39 16.00
C GLU A 22 -7.36 -5.87 14.69
N ASP A 23 -8.16 -6.24 13.69
CA ASP A 23 -7.64 -6.67 12.39
C ASP A 23 -6.90 -5.54 11.68
N ALA A 24 -7.45 -4.32 11.73
CA ALA A 24 -6.83 -3.14 11.16
C ALA A 24 -5.51 -2.80 11.86
N HIS A 25 -5.44 -2.94 13.19
CA HIS A 25 -4.21 -2.78 13.96
C HIS A 25 -3.15 -3.80 13.54
N ASN A 26 -3.51 -5.09 13.46
CA ASN A 26 -2.62 -6.15 13.02
C ASN A 26 -2.10 -5.90 11.59
N LYS A 27 -2.97 -5.43 10.70
CA LYS A 27 -2.60 -5.10 9.31
C LYS A 27 -1.69 -3.87 9.26
N ALA A 28 -1.98 -2.83 10.05
CA ALA A 28 -1.13 -1.65 10.17
C ALA A 28 0.26 -2.04 10.68
N VAL A 29 0.38 -2.84 11.74
CA VAL A 29 1.69 -3.31 12.24
C VAL A 29 2.50 -4.01 11.15
N LYS A 30 1.89 -4.96 10.42
CA LYS A 30 2.55 -5.64 9.29
C LYS A 30 3.03 -4.66 8.21
N ILE A 31 2.21 -3.66 7.89
CA ILE A 31 2.60 -2.61 6.94
C ILE A 31 3.82 -1.87 7.46
N LEU A 32 3.79 -1.41 8.71
CA LEU A 32 4.90 -0.61 9.27
C LEU A 32 6.20 -1.42 9.39
N GLU A 33 6.13 -2.72 9.65
CA GLU A 33 7.28 -3.61 9.76
C GLU A 33 7.90 -3.94 8.40
N ARG A 34 7.07 -4.21 7.38
CA ARG A 34 7.54 -4.62 6.05
C ARG A 34 7.71 -3.46 5.07
N CYS A 35 7.21 -2.26 5.39
CA CYS A 35 7.18 -1.15 4.43
C CYS A 35 8.60 -0.80 3.96
N PRO A 36 8.90 -0.94 2.66
CA PRO A 36 10.13 -0.42 2.07
C PRO A 36 10.29 1.06 2.40
N GLU A 37 11.51 1.52 2.67
CA GLU A 37 11.74 2.91 3.10
C GLU A 37 11.19 3.93 2.10
N LYS A 38 11.33 3.62 0.80
CA LYS A 38 10.79 4.43 -0.31
C LYS A 38 9.27 4.59 -0.23
N LEU A 39 8.52 3.61 0.25
CA LEU A 39 7.06 3.62 0.28
C LEU A 39 6.46 4.24 1.55
N ARG A 40 7.28 4.57 2.56
CA ARG A 40 6.80 5.17 3.82
C ARG A 40 6.01 6.46 3.57
N GLN A 41 6.45 7.26 2.60
CA GLN A 41 5.73 8.46 2.19
C GLN A 41 4.33 8.15 1.65
N ASN A 42 4.19 7.15 0.76
CA ASN A 42 2.88 6.78 0.22
C ASN A 42 1.95 6.20 1.29
N VAL A 43 2.46 5.42 2.25
CA VAL A 43 1.66 4.94 3.39
C VAL A 43 1.13 6.11 4.21
N GLN A 44 1.97 7.12 4.46
CA GLN A 44 1.54 8.33 5.18
C GLN A 44 0.51 9.13 4.38
N GLU A 45 0.78 9.42 3.11
CA GLU A 45 -0.14 10.13 2.22
C GLU A 45 -1.51 9.45 2.17
N TRP A 46 -1.52 8.13 2.01
CA TRP A 46 -2.75 7.34 1.98
C TRP A 46 -3.52 7.41 3.30
N SER A 47 -2.84 7.25 4.44
CA SER A 47 -3.47 7.34 5.76
C SER A 47 -4.10 8.72 6.05
N GLU A 48 -3.61 9.76 5.35
CA GLU A 48 -4.06 11.14 5.49
C GLU A 48 -5.00 11.58 4.36
N ASN A 49 -5.41 10.68 3.47
CA ASN A 49 -6.20 10.98 2.27
C ASN A 49 -5.56 12.06 1.36
N ARG A 50 -4.24 12.14 1.35
CA ARG A 50 -3.49 12.98 0.41
C ARG A 50 -3.30 12.26 -0.91
N THR A 51 -3.07 13.03 -1.97
CA THR A 51 -2.67 12.49 -3.27
C THR A 51 -1.38 11.70 -3.12
N LEU A 52 -1.35 10.50 -3.70
CA LEU A 52 -0.17 9.63 -3.68
C LEU A 52 0.89 10.17 -4.64
N THR A 53 2.10 10.34 -4.14
CA THR A 53 3.27 10.68 -4.97
C THR A 53 3.68 9.49 -5.83
N ASP A 54 4.06 9.73 -7.09
CA ASP A 54 4.62 8.71 -7.98
C ASP A 54 6.05 8.32 -7.56
N ILE A 55 6.14 7.39 -6.61
CA ILE A 55 7.40 6.78 -6.18
C ILE A 55 7.59 5.48 -6.94
N TYR A 56 8.61 5.46 -7.80
CA TYR A 56 8.88 4.32 -8.67
C TYR A 56 9.76 3.25 -8.02
N ILE A 57 9.34 1.99 -8.16
CA ILE A 57 10.16 0.79 -7.96
C ILE A 57 10.12 0.01 -9.27
N GLY A 58 11.26 -0.09 -9.94
CA GLY A 58 11.31 -0.56 -11.32
C GLY A 58 10.50 0.37 -12.24
N LYS A 59 9.48 -0.17 -12.90
CA LYS A 59 8.62 0.55 -13.86
C LYS A 59 7.30 1.02 -13.25
N TYR A 60 7.01 0.68 -11.99
CA TYR A 60 5.69 0.87 -11.40
C TYR A 60 5.74 1.85 -10.22
N SER A 61 4.66 2.59 -10.07
CA SER A 61 4.33 3.39 -8.90
C SER A 61 2.99 2.93 -8.34
N LEU A 62 2.70 3.26 -7.07
CA LEU A 62 1.39 2.96 -6.47
C LEU A 62 0.23 3.60 -7.25
N PRO A 63 0.26 4.90 -7.61
CA PRO A 63 -0.77 5.49 -8.48
C PRO A 63 -0.96 4.74 -9.79
N MET A 64 0.13 4.32 -10.43
CA MET A 64 0.07 3.59 -11.70
C MET A 64 -0.59 2.22 -11.56
N ILE A 65 -0.24 1.44 -10.53
CA ILE A 65 -0.86 0.13 -10.29
C ILE A 65 -2.36 0.26 -10.03
N LEU A 66 -2.76 1.23 -9.19
CA LEU A 66 -4.16 1.50 -8.90
C LEU A 66 -4.94 1.90 -10.17
N ALA A 67 -4.32 2.68 -11.06
CA ALA A 67 -4.90 3.03 -12.35
C ALA A 67 -5.01 1.84 -13.31
N ILE A 68 -4.00 0.96 -13.36
CA ILE A 68 -4.03 -0.28 -14.16
C ILE A 68 -5.18 -1.19 -13.71
N TRP A 69 -5.43 -1.27 -12.40
CA TRP A 69 -6.49 -2.11 -11.83
C TRP A 69 -7.89 -1.49 -11.87
N ASP A 70 -7.99 -0.20 -12.22
CA ASP A 70 -9.21 0.60 -12.02
C ASP A 70 -9.77 0.42 -10.60
N SER A 71 -8.89 0.55 -9.60
CA SER A 71 -9.16 0.18 -8.21
C SER A 71 -8.61 1.20 -7.22
N LYS A 72 -9.23 1.25 -6.04
CA LYS A 72 -8.75 2.01 -4.86
C LYS A 72 -8.05 1.13 -3.83
N ASP A 73 -7.80 -0.14 -4.14
CA ASP A 73 -7.23 -1.12 -3.22
C ASP A 73 -5.72 -0.87 -2.99
N PHE A 74 -5.45 0.11 -2.13
CA PHE A 74 -4.10 0.52 -1.76
C PHE A 74 -3.29 -0.60 -1.11
N LEU A 75 -3.90 -1.40 -0.23
CA LEU A 75 -3.18 -2.45 0.50
C LEU A 75 -2.67 -3.55 -0.45
N SER A 76 -3.47 -3.96 -1.43
CA SER A 76 -3.00 -4.89 -2.45
C SER A 76 -1.92 -4.28 -3.35
N ALA A 77 -2.06 -2.99 -3.71
CA ALA A 77 -1.04 -2.31 -4.52
C ALA A 77 0.28 -2.14 -3.75
N TRP A 78 0.21 -1.84 -2.46
CA TRP A 78 1.37 -1.75 -1.55
C TRP A 78 2.06 -3.09 -1.38
N GLU A 79 1.31 -4.18 -1.26
CA GLU A 79 1.89 -5.53 -1.17
C GLU A 79 2.71 -5.87 -2.42
N VAL A 80 2.15 -5.62 -3.59
CA VAL A 80 2.84 -5.80 -4.89
C VAL A 80 4.08 -4.90 -5.01
N MET A 81 4.00 -3.64 -4.57
CA MET A 81 5.17 -2.74 -4.56
C MET A 81 6.24 -3.18 -3.56
N THR A 82 5.84 -3.86 -2.48
CA THR A 82 6.77 -4.46 -1.51
C THR A 82 7.49 -5.67 -2.11
N GLU A 83 6.76 -6.54 -2.82
CA GLU A 83 7.35 -7.66 -3.59
C GLU A 83 8.37 -7.16 -4.63
N LEU A 84 8.04 -6.09 -5.37
CA LEU A 84 8.99 -5.44 -6.29
C LEU A 84 10.24 -4.93 -5.58
N ALA A 85 10.09 -4.40 -4.35
CA ALA A 85 11.23 -3.92 -3.56
C ALA A 85 12.09 -5.06 -3.01
N GLU A 86 11.48 -6.21 -2.71
CA GLU A 86 12.13 -7.43 -2.24
C GLU A 86 12.82 -8.22 -3.38
N GLY A 87 12.55 -7.87 -4.63
CA GLY A 87 13.17 -8.47 -5.82
C GLY A 87 12.33 -9.56 -6.49
N GLU A 88 11.09 -9.77 -6.02
CA GLU A 88 10.12 -10.75 -6.54
C GLU A 88 9.43 -10.24 -7.82
N ILE A 89 10.24 -9.86 -8.84
CA ILE A 89 9.78 -9.09 -10.00
C ILE A 89 8.72 -9.85 -10.82
N GLU A 90 8.98 -11.10 -11.20
CA GLU A 90 8.07 -11.87 -12.05
C GLU A 90 6.71 -12.08 -11.39
N THR A 91 6.71 -12.42 -10.09
CA THR A 91 5.50 -12.61 -9.28
C THR A 91 4.69 -11.32 -9.19
N ALA A 92 5.37 -10.21 -8.87
CA ALA A 92 4.71 -8.92 -8.71
C ALA A 92 4.13 -8.42 -10.05
N GLU A 93 4.88 -8.50 -11.14
CA GLU A 93 4.39 -8.11 -12.48
C GLU A 93 3.19 -8.97 -12.89
N MET A 94 3.22 -10.29 -12.64
CA MET A 94 2.09 -11.18 -12.91
C MET A 94 0.84 -10.73 -12.15
N ARG A 95 0.96 -10.38 -10.86
CA ARG A 95 -0.17 -9.85 -10.06
C ARG A 95 -0.70 -8.53 -10.61
N ILE A 96 0.18 -7.61 -11.02
CA ILE A 96 -0.22 -6.32 -11.61
C ILE A 96 -1.11 -6.56 -12.83
N TRP A 97 -0.69 -7.44 -13.74
CA TRP A 97 -1.41 -7.65 -14.99
C TRP A 97 -2.65 -8.54 -14.84
N ASN A 98 -2.65 -9.50 -13.93
CA ASN A 98 -3.81 -10.37 -13.69
C ASN A 98 -4.98 -9.67 -12.99
N MET A 99 -4.72 -8.62 -12.22
CA MET A 99 -5.76 -7.85 -11.53
C MET A 99 -6.30 -6.67 -12.36
N ARG A 100 -5.81 -6.50 -13.60
CA ARG A 100 -6.35 -5.52 -14.55
C ARG A 100 -7.81 -5.84 -14.85
N ARG A 101 -8.68 -4.84 -14.70
CA ARG A 101 -10.10 -4.93 -15.04
C ARG A 101 -10.38 -4.42 -16.45
#